data_AF-A0A8H4V1S5-F1
#
_entry.id   AF-A0A8H4V1S5-F1
#
_cell.length_a   1.000
_cell.length_b   1.000
_cell.length_c   1.000
_cell.angle_alpha   90.00
_cell.angle_beta   90.00
_cell.angle_gamma   90.00
#
_symmetry.space_group_name_H-M   'P 1'
#
loop_
_entity.id
_entity.type
_entity.pdbx_description
1 polymer ?
#
loop_
_entity_poly.entity_id
_entity_poly.type
_entity_poly.pdbx_seq_one_letter_code
_entity_poly.pdbx_strand_id
1 'polypeptide(L)'
;MSRLLGVPPVMVAGMTPTTVPWDFVAATMNAGYHIELAGGGYYNAKSMTEALTKIEKAIPPGRGITVNLIYVNPRAMGWQIPLIGKLRADGVPIEGLTIGAGVPSIEVANEYIETLGIKHISFKPGSSDAIQQVINIAKANPSFPIILQWTGGRGGGHHSFEDFHQPILAMYGRIRKCSNIV
;
A
#
# COMPACT_ATOMS: atom_id res chain seq x y z
N MET A 1 10.59 7.33 -5.47
CA MET A 1 10.18 6.97 -4.10
C MET A 1 10.52 8.05 -3.07
N SER A 2 11.79 8.40 -2.84
CA SER A 2 12.15 9.39 -1.79
C SER A 2 11.51 10.77 -1.99
N ARG A 3 11.44 11.27 -3.23
CA ARG A 3 10.73 12.52 -3.56
C ARG A 3 9.22 12.46 -3.29
N LEU A 4 8.60 11.29 -3.45
CA LEU A 4 7.16 11.10 -3.22
C LEU A 4 6.86 11.03 -1.73
N LEU A 5 7.63 10.23 -0.97
CA LEU A 5 7.34 9.94 0.43
C LEU A 5 8.04 10.88 1.43
N GLY A 6 8.98 11.71 0.96
CA GLY A 6 9.75 12.63 1.80
C GLY A 6 10.74 11.94 2.76
N VAL A 7 11.05 10.67 2.54
CA VAL A 7 11.94 9.84 3.39
C VAL A 7 12.89 8.99 2.55
N PRO A 8 13.93 8.37 3.17
CA PRO A 8 14.81 7.46 2.46
C PRO A 8 14.04 6.40 1.66
N PRO A 9 14.54 5.96 0.49
CA PRO A 9 13.88 4.98 -0.37
C PRO A 9 14.05 3.54 0.15
N VAL A 10 13.86 3.35 1.45
CA VAL A 10 13.85 2.07 2.16
C VAL A 10 12.55 2.04 2.97
N MET A 11 11.78 0.96 2.84
CA MET A 11 10.49 0.82 3.49
C MET A 11 10.33 -0.51 4.19
N VAL A 12 9.45 -0.54 5.19
CA VAL A 12 8.95 -1.76 5.83
C VAL A 12 7.57 -2.07 5.29
N ALA A 13 7.43 -3.19 4.57
CA ALA A 13 6.16 -3.59 3.99
C ALA A 13 5.13 -4.00 5.07
N GLY A 14 3.86 -3.89 4.71
CA GLY A 14 2.74 -4.36 5.51
C GLY A 14 2.72 -5.87 5.57
N MET A 15 2.97 -6.41 6.77
CA MET A 15 3.12 -7.84 7.02
C MET A 15 2.32 -8.23 8.26
N THR A 16 1.37 -9.14 8.12
CA THR A 16 0.78 -9.83 9.27
C THR A 16 1.73 -10.97 9.66
N PRO A 17 2.18 -11.08 10.93
CA PRO A 17 1.72 -10.31 12.10
C PRO A 17 2.57 -9.07 12.45
N THR A 18 3.73 -8.86 11.82
CA THR A 18 4.79 -7.97 12.35
C THR A 18 4.50 -6.48 12.28
N THR A 19 3.72 -5.99 11.31
CA THR A 19 3.34 -4.57 11.22
C THR A 19 1.87 -4.33 11.59
N VAL A 20 1.25 -5.28 12.31
CA VAL A 20 -0.05 -5.07 12.98
C VAL A 20 0.12 -4.21 14.24
N PRO A 21 1.13 -4.44 15.11
CA PRO A 21 1.34 -3.63 16.31
C PRO A 21 1.62 -2.16 15.95
N TRP A 22 0.76 -1.27 16.46
CA TRP A 22 0.78 0.16 16.16
C TRP A 22 2.06 0.85 16.63
N ASP A 23 2.66 0.34 17.71
CA ASP A 23 3.86 0.87 18.35
C ASP A 23 5.11 0.59 17.51
N PHE A 24 5.22 -0.59 16.90
CA PHE A 24 6.29 -0.88 15.93
C PHE A 24 6.17 0.00 14.67
N VAL A 25 4.95 0.25 14.21
CA VAL A 25 4.69 1.19 13.10
C VAL A 25 5.16 2.60 13.47
N ALA A 26 4.74 3.11 14.63
CA ALA A 26 5.15 4.42 15.11
C ALA A 26 6.68 4.52 15.31
N ALA A 27 7.32 3.51 15.90
CA ALA A 27 8.76 3.47 16.10
C ALA A 27 9.53 3.55 14.77
N THR A 28 9.08 2.83 13.75
CA THR A 28 9.69 2.86 12.41
C THR A 28 9.51 4.22 11.73
N MET A 29 8.35 4.86 11.89
CA MET A 29 8.11 6.21 11.38
C MET A 29 8.96 7.26 12.10
N ASN A 30 9.15 7.13 13.42
CA ASN A 30 10.04 7.97 14.22
C ASN A 30 11.52 7.78 13.85
N ALA A 31 11.92 6.57 13.44
CA ALA A 31 13.24 6.30 12.87
C ALA A 31 13.45 6.91 11.47
N GLY A 32 12.43 7.55 10.89
CA GLY A 32 12.52 8.25 9.61
C GLY A 32 12.23 7.39 8.38
N TYR A 33 11.69 6.19 8.55
CA TYR A 33 11.38 5.28 7.43
C TYR A 33 9.88 5.22 7.10
N HIS A 34 9.57 4.80 5.89
CA HIS A 34 8.20 4.47 5.49
C HIS A 34 7.84 3.06 5.96
N ILE A 35 6.61 2.89 6.45
CA ILE A 35 6.08 1.61 6.90
C ILE A 35 4.56 1.55 6.64
N GLU A 36 4.06 0.36 6.37
CA GLU A 36 2.63 0.12 6.19
C GLU A 36 2.02 -0.60 7.40
N LEU A 37 0.94 -0.05 7.96
CA LEU A 37 0.13 -0.72 8.97
C LEU A 37 -0.57 -1.92 8.32
N ALA A 38 -0.34 -3.13 8.83
CA ALA A 38 -0.99 -4.34 8.31
C ALA A 38 -2.46 -4.41 8.77
N GLY A 39 -3.38 -4.09 7.86
CA GLY A 39 -4.83 -4.20 8.07
C GLY A 39 -5.29 -5.65 8.31
N GLY A 40 -4.53 -6.65 7.84
CA GLY A 40 -4.89 -8.06 7.96
C GLY A 40 -4.98 -8.60 9.39
N GLY A 41 -4.42 -7.89 10.38
CA GLY A 41 -4.53 -8.25 11.80
C GLY A 41 -5.74 -7.66 12.52
N TYR A 42 -6.56 -6.85 11.84
CA TYR A 42 -7.73 -6.21 12.42
C TYR A 42 -9.02 -6.88 11.93
N TYR A 43 -9.90 -7.21 12.87
CA TYR A 43 -11.15 -7.94 12.58
C TYR A 43 -12.41 -7.08 12.72
N ASN A 44 -12.27 -5.85 13.20
CA ASN A 44 -13.35 -4.90 13.36
C ASN A 44 -12.84 -3.45 13.26
N ALA A 45 -13.74 -2.54 12.88
CA ALA A 45 -13.42 -1.13 12.69
C ALA A 45 -12.86 -0.47 13.96
N LYS A 46 -13.44 -0.78 15.13
CA LYS A 46 -13.02 -0.19 16.42
C LYS A 46 -11.53 -0.42 16.69
N SER A 47 -11.06 -1.66 16.62
CA SER A 47 -9.65 -2.01 16.88
C SER A 47 -8.69 -1.35 15.89
N MET A 48 -9.07 -1.24 14.62
CA MET A 48 -8.26 -0.59 13.59
C MET A 48 -8.21 0.93 13.78
N THR A 49 -9.34 1.56 14.11
CA THR A 49 -9.40 2.99 14.45
C THR A 49 -8.55 3.31 15.67
N GLU A 50 -8.61 2.49 16.72
CA GLU A 50 -7.79 2.66 17.92
C GLU A 50 -6.30 2.62 17.58
N ALA A 51 -5.86 1.68 16.73
CA ALA A 51 -4.48 1.60 16.29
C ALA A 51 -4.05 2.82 15.46
N LEU A 52 -4.85 3.22 14.48
CA LEU A 52 -4.57 4.40 13.64
C LEU A 52 -4.48 5.69 14.47
N THR A 53 -5.39 5.85 15.45
CA THR A 53 -5.38 7.00 16.38
C THR A 53 -4.13 6.99 17.27
N LYS A 54 -3.67 5.81 17.70
CA LYS A 54 -2.43 5.71 18.50
C LYS A 54 -1.19 6.05 17.65
N ILE A 55 -1.16 5.62 16.39
CA ILE A 55 -0.08 5.98 15.46
C ILE A 55 -0.08 7.49 15.22
N GLU A 56 -1.22 8.07 14.87
CA GLU A 56 -1.38 9.52 14.67
C GLU A 56 -0.79 10.35 15.82
N LYS A 57 -1.04 9.93 17.07
CA LYS A 57 -0.53 10.62 18.26
C LYS A 57 0.97 10.40 18.54
N ALA A 58 1.57 9.36 17.97
CA ALA A 58 2.93 8.93 18.28
C ALA A 58 3.95 9.24 17.17
N ILE A 59 3.50 9.61 15.97
CA ILE A 59 4.37 9.89 14.82
C ILE A 59 4.76 11.37 14.74
N PRO A 60 5.87 11.71 14.06
CA PRO A 60 6.27 13.10 13.89
C PRO A 60 5.20 13.90 13.10
N PRO A 61 4.96 15.18 13.45
CA PRO A 61 4.02 16.03 12.72
C PRO A 61 4.33 16.08 11.21
N GLY A 62 3.28 16.04 10.39
CA GLY A 62 3.40 16.06 8.92
C GLY A 62 3.73 14.70 8.28
N ARG A 63 3.82 13.62 9.06
CA ARG A 63 3.97 12.26 8.52
C ARG A 63 2.61 11.62 8.22
N GLY A 64 2.47 11.05 7.02
CA GLY A 64 1.31 10.27 6.62
C GLY A 64 1.42 8.78 6.95
N ILE A 65 0.30 8.18 7.32
CA ILE A 65 0.12 6.75 7.57
C ILE A 65 -0.23 6.06 6.24
N THR A 66 0.42 4.93 5.96
CA THR A 66 0.03 4.03 4.87
C THR A 66 -0.52 2.73 5.43
N VAL A 67 -1.62 2.25 4.86
CA VAL A 67 -2.31 1.04 5.33
C VAL A 67 -2.23 -0.04 4.26
N ASN A 68 -1.83 -1.25 4.63
CA ASN A 68 -1.83 -2.41 3.75
C ASN A 68 -3.08 -3.28 3.98
N LEU A 69 -3.89 -3.45 2.93
CA LEU A 69 -5.07 -4.32 2.93
C LEU A 69 -4.85 -5.57 2.04
N ILE A 70 -5.65 -6.61 2.28
CA ILE A 70 -5.53 -7.92 1.60
C ILE A 70 -6.71 -8.07 0.64
N TYR A 71 -6.46 -7.97 -0.66
CA TYR A 71 -7.51 -7.93 -1.69
C TYR A 71 -8.38 -9.19 -1.71
N VAL A 72 -7.77 -10.37 -1.52
CA VAL A 72 -8.46 -11.68 -1.49
C VAL A 72 -9.36 -11.89 -0.27
N ASN A 73 -9.44 -10.92 0.65
CA ASN A 73 -10.37 -10.95 1.77
C ASN A 73 -11.52 -9.94 1.56
N PRO A 74 -12.54 -10.26 0.75
CA PRO A 74 -13.62 -9.33 0.41
C PRO A 74 -14.43 -8.89 1.63
N ARG A 75 -14.57 -9.76 2.64
CA ARG A 75 -15.26 -9.40 3.90
C ARG A 75 -14.50 -8.30 4.63
N ALA A 76 -13.17 -8.35 4.69
CA ALA A 76 -12.37 -7.31 5.31
C ALA A 76 -12.39 -6.02 4.49
N MET A 77 -12.18 -6.13 3.18
CA MET A 77 -12.23 -4.98 2.26
C MET A 77 -13.55 -4.20 2.36
N GLY A 78 -14.68 -4.90 2.49
CA GLY A 78 -16.01 -4.30 2.58
C GLY A 78 -16.23 -3.34 3.76
N TRP A 79 -15.46 -3.48 4.85
CA TRP A 79 -15.49 -2.51 5.95
C TRP A 79 -14.23 -1.66 6.07
N GLN A 80 -13.06 -2.17 5.64
CA GLN A 80 -11.78 -1.46 5.75
C GLN A 80 -11.69 -0.27 4.80
N ILE A 81 -12.17 -0.40 3.55
CA ILE A 81 -12.14 0.71 2.59
C ILE A 81 -13.04 1.88 3.05
N PRO A 82 -14.33 1.68 3.40
CA PRO A 82 -15.15 2.75 3.94
C PRO A 82 -14.58 3.36 5.22
N LEU A 83 -13.98 2.55 6.10
CA LEU A 83 -13.35 3.05 7.32
C LEU A 83 -12.19 3.99 7.02
N ILE A 84 -11.31 3.64 6.08
CA ILE A 84 -10.19 4.48 5.68
C ILE A 84 -10.70 5.81 5.12
N GLY A 85 -11.69 5.77 4.23
CA GLY A 85 -12.31 6.97 3.67
C GLY A 85 -12.88 7.87 4.75
N LYS A 86 -13.63 7.30 5.71
CA LYS A 86 -14.18 8.03 6.86
C LYS A 86 -13.08 8.66 7.72
N LEU A 87 -12.12 7.87 8.20
CA LEU A 87 -11.08 8.37 9.10
C LEU A 87 -10.24 9.46 8.47
N ARG A 88 -9.99 9.36 7.17
CA ARG A 88 -9.29 10.40 6.43
C ARG A 88 -10.10 11.67 6.29
N ALA A 89 -11.41 11.57 6.03
CA ALA A 89 -12.32 12.72 6.05
C ALA A 89 -12.41 13.37 7.43
N ASP A 90 -12.30 12.56 8.50
CA ASP A 90 -12.27 13.00 9.90
C ASP A 90 -10.90 13.60 10.32
N GLY A 91 -9.91 13.65 9.43
CA GLY A 91 -8.62 14.32 9.64
C GLY A 91 -7.46 13.41 10.07
N VAL A 92 -7.67 12.10 10.22
CA VAL A 92 -6.58 11.16 10.48
C VAL A 92 -5.62 11.18 9.28
N PRO A 93 -4.29 11.31 9.47
CA PRO A 93 -3.34 11.54 8.39
C PRO A 93 -3.03 10.26 7.59
N ILE A 94 -4.06 9.60 7.04
CA ILE A 94 -3.91 8.47 6.14
C ILE A 94 -3.61 9.02 4.75
N GLU A 95 -2.41 8.73 4.24
CA GLU A 95 -1.93 9.26 2.96
C GLU A 95 -1.72 8.17 1.92
N GLY A 96 -1.61 6.91 2.34
CA GLY A 96 -1.33 5.80 1.43
C GLY A 96 -2.19 4.59 1.66
N LEU A 97 -2.45 3.87 0.57
CA LEU A 97 -3.08 2.56 0.58
C LEU A 97 -2.20 1.58 -0.18
N THR A 98 -1.96 0.41 0.39
CA THR A 98 -1.28 -0.70 -0.29
C THR A 98 -2.23 -1.87 -0.42
N ILE A 99 -2.41 -2.36 -1.63
CA ILE A 99 -3.22 -3.54 -1.92
C ILE A 99 -2.28 -4.73 -2.14
N GLY A 100 -2.30 -5.65 -1.20
CA GLY A 100 -1.57 -6.91 -1.24
C GLY A 100 -2.43 -8.09 -1.68
N ALA A 101 -1.76 -9.21 -1.98
CA ALA A 101 -2.38 -10.48 -2.36
C ALA A 101 -3.35 -10.37 -3.55
N GLY A 102 -3.01 -9.54 -4.54
CA GLY A 102 -3.81 -9.33 -5.73
C GLY A 102 -3.68 -7.90 -6.25
N VAL A 103 -4.03 -7.71 -7.51
CA VAL A 103 -4.19 -6.38 -8.13
C VAL A 103 -5.67 -6.24 -8.52
N PRO A 104 -6.36 -5.17 -8.09
CA PRO A 104 -7.76 -4.95 -8.45
C PRO A 104 -7.94 -4.67 -9.94
N SER A 105 -9.19 -4.67 -10.40
CA SER A 105 -9.50 -4.15 -11.74
C SER A 105 -9.26 -2.64 -11.82
N ILE A 106 -9.23 -2.09 -13.04
CA ILE A 106 -9.01 -0.65 -13.25
C ILE A 106 -10.13 0.16 -12.59
N GLU A 107 -11.37 -0.31 -12.68
CA GLU A 107 -12.55 0.37 -12.13
C GLU A 107 -12.46 0.46 -10.61
N VAL A 108 -12.12 -0.65 -9.95
CA VAL A 108 -11.95 -0.70 -8.49
C VAL A 108 -10.75 0.14 -8.05
N ALA A 109 -9.64 0.11 -8.79
CA ALA A 109 -8.48 0.94 -8.48
C ALA A 109 -8.80 2.45 -8.62
N ASN A 110 -9.53 2.83 -9.66
CA ASN A 110 -9.96 4.22 -9.87
C ASN A 110 -10.87 4.69 -8.73
N GLU A 111 -11.82 3.85 -8.29
CA GLU A 111 -12.66 4.17 -7.14
C GLU A 111 -11.81 4.50 -5.90
N TYR A 112 -10.79 3.70 -5.60
CA TYR A 112 -9.91 3.97 -4.45
C TYR A 112 -9.11 5.25 -4.61
N ILE A 113 -8.61 5.54 -5.81
CA ILE A 113 -7.82 6.74 -6.12
C ILE A 113 -8.67 8.00 -5.99
N GLU A 114 -9.90 7.98 -6.52
CA GLU A 114 -10.77 9.16 -6.59
C GLU A 114 -11.50 9.44 -5.26
N THR A 115 -11.93 8.39 -4.55
CA THR A 115 -12.85 8.56 -3.41
C THR A 115 -12.15 8.65 -2.05
N LEU A 116 -11.02 7.94 -1.88
CA LEU A 116 -10.31 7.95 -0.61
C LEU A 116 -9.49 9.23 -0.45
N GLY A 117 -9.10 9.86 -1.55
CA GLY A 117 -8.26 11.06 -1.62
C GLY A 117 -6.83 10.87 -1.11
N ILE A 118 -6.38 9.64 -0.91
CA ILE A 118 -4.98 9.27 -0.63
C ILE A 118 -3.99 9.94 -1.60
N LYS A 119 -2.73 10.11 -1.19
CA LYS A 119 -1.66 10.74 -1.98
C LYS A 119 -0.92 9.75 -2.88
N HIS A 120 -0.93 8.47 -2.52
CA HIS A 120 -0.33 7.39 -3.30
C HIS A 120 -1.05 6.08 -3.04
N ILE A 121 -1.00 5.18 -4.02
CA ILE A 121 -1.45 3.80 -3.88
C ILE A 121 -0.31 2.86 -4.26
N SER A 122 -0.20 1.72 -3.59
CA SER A 122 0.78 0.70 -3.91
C SER A 122 0.11 -0.62 -4.24
N PHE A 123 0.70 -1.36 -5.17
CA PHE A 123 0.27 -2.71 -5.52
C PHE A 123 1.44 -3.68 -5.37
N LYS A 124 1.15 -4.92 -4.93
CA LYS A 124 2.12 -6.01 -4.83
C LYS A 124 1.86 -7.05 -5.93
N PRO A 125 2.23 -6.79 -7.20
CA PRO A 125 2.02 -7.75 -8.28
C PRO A 125 2.93 -8.97 -8.10
N GLY A 126 2.35 -10.17 -8.25
CA GLY A 126 3.06 -11.44 -8.09
C GLY A 126 3.44 -12.14 -9.38
N SER A 127 3.13 -11.55 -10.55
CA SER A 127 3.40 -12.11 -11.89
C SER A 127 3.56 -10.99 -12.95
N SER A 128 4.05 -11.35 -14.14
CA SER A 128 4.13 -10.44 -15.29
C SER A 128 2.76 -9.88 -15.70
N ASP A 129 1.70 -10.69 -15.63
CA ASP A 129 0.34 -10.25 -15.92
C ASP A 129 -0.18 -9.26 -14.87
N ALA A 130 0.12 -9.51 -13.60
CA ALA A 130 -0.21 -8.56 -12.53
C ALA A 130 0.58 -7.25 -12.66
N ILE A 131 1.86 -7.30 -13.06
CA ILE A 131 2.63 -6.09 -13.42
C ILE A 131 1.93 -5.34 -14.56
N GLN A 132 1.43 -6.06 -15.57
CA GLN A 132 0.72 -5.44 -16.67
C GLN A 132 -0.59 -4.77 -16.24
N GLN A 133 -1.32 -5.37 -15.28
CA GLN A 133 -2.50 -4.75 -14.69
C GLN A 133 -2.14 -3.44 -13.96
N VAL A 134 -1.06 -3.42 -13.17
CA VAL A 134 -0.58 -2.18 -12.53
C VAL A 134 -0.24 -1.11 -13.56
N ILE A 135 0.40 -1.48 -14.68
CA ILE A 135 0.68 -0.55 -15.79
C ILE A 135 -0.62 0.01 -16.38
N ASN A 136 -1.66 -0.80 -16.53
CA ASN A 136 -2.94 -0.34 -17.07
C ASN A 136 -3.62 0.65 -16.11
N ILE A 137 -3.61 0.38 -14.81
CA ILE A 137 -4.09 1.33 -13.77
C ILE A 137 -3.30 2.64 -13.83
N ALA A 138 -1.97 2.57 -13.96
CA ALA A 138 -1.11 3.75 -14.06
C ALA A 138 -1.41 4.62 -15.28
N LYS A 139 -1.69 3.98 -16.43
CA LYS A 139 -2.10 4.69 -17.65
C LYS A 139 -3.47 5.36 -17.52
N ALA A 140 -4.39 4.74 -16.78
CA ALA A 140 -5.70 5.32 -16.51
C ALA A 140 -5.62 6.52 -15.55
N ASN A 141 -4.58 6.60 -14.72
CA ASN A 141 -4.39 7.64 -13.70
C ASN A 141 -3.02 8.34 -13.84
N PRO A 142 -2.71 9.00 -14.98
CA PRO A 142 -1.35 9.40 -15.34
C PRO A 142 -0.71 10.44 -14.41
N SER A 143 -1.50 11.19 -13.63
CA SER A 143 -1.03 12.17 -12.65
C SER A 143 -0.94 11.61 -11.22
N PHE A 144 -1.50 10.42 -10.96
CA PHE A 144 -1.58 9.84 -9.62
C PHE A 144 -0.38 8.92 -9.35
N PRO A 145 0.37 9.11 -8.24
CA PRO A 145 1.51 8.26 -7.91
C PRO A 145 1.11 6.83 -7.56
N ILE A 146 1.74 5.86 -8.23
CA ILE A 146 1.55 4.43 -7.99
C ILE A 146 2.90 3.80 -7.64
N ILE A 147 2.98 3.11 -6.50
CA ILE A 147 4.18 2.38 -6.09
C ILE A 147 4.04 0.91 -6.48
N LEU A 148 4.92 0.41 -7.36
CA LEU A 148 4.91 -0.99 -7.77
C LEU A 148 5.89 -1.77 -6.89
N GLN A 149 5.35 -2.50 -5.91
CA GLN A 149 6.13 -3.29 -4.96
C GLN A 149 6.36 -4.71 -5.50
N TRP A 150 7.34 -4.87 -6.38
CA TRP A 150 7.68 -6.17 -6.97
C TRP A 150 8.30 -7.11 -5.94
N THR A 151 7.74 -8.31 -5.81
CA THR A 151 8.25 -9.39 -4.96
C THR A 151 8.24 -10.71 -5.73
N GLY A 152 9.38 -11.40 -5.76
CA GLY A 152 9.47 -12.75 -6.32
C GLY A 152 9.11 -13.83 -5.28
N GLY A 153 9.08 -15.09 -5.70
CA GLY A 153 8.68 -16.23 -4.86
C GLY A 153 9.61 -16.55 -3.69
N ARG A 154 10.82 -15.97 -3.67
CA ARG A 154 11.79 -16.14 -2.56
C ARG A 154 11.49 -15.30 -1.30
N GLY A 155 10.40 -14.52 -1.31
CA GLY A 155 9.97 -13.73 -0.16
C GLY A 155 9.38 -14.59 0.97
N GLY A 156 9.31 -14.04 2.18
CA GLY A 156 8.62 -14.67 3.31
C GLY A 156 7.11 -14.44 3.30
N GLY A 157 6.35 -15.29 4.00
CA GLY A 157 4.89 -15.19 4.07
C GLY A 157 4.20 -15.77 2.84
N HIS A 158 3.06 -15.20 2.44
CA HIS A 158 2.41 -15.57 1.17
C HIS A 158 3.29 -15.13 -0.01
N HIS A 159 3.66 -16.07 -0.87
CA HIS A 159 4.60 -15.83 -1.96
C HIS A 159 4.08 -16.36 -3.31
N SER A 160 4.60 -15.82 -4.41
CA SER A 160 4.35 -16.36 -5.75
C SER A 160 5.26 -17.55 -6.06
N PHE A 161 5.10 -18.14 -7.24
CA PHE A 161 6.01 -19.15 -7.79
C PHE A 161 7.04 -18.54 -8.76
N GLU A 162 7.00 -17.22 -8.95
CA GLU A 162 7.82 -16.52 -9.95
C GLU A 162 9.26 -16.35 -9.47
N ASP A 163 10.20 -16.45 -10.41
CA ASP A 163 11.55 -15.93 -10.19
C ASP A 163 11.51 -14.41 -9.93
N PHE A 164 12.47 -13.91 -9.15
CA PHE A 164 12.55 -12.48 -8.88
C PHE A 164 13.04 -11.66 -10.09
N HIS A 165 13.90 -12.23 -10.93
CA HIS A 165 14.62 -11.50 -11.97
C HIS A 165 13.88 -11.49 -13.32
N GLN A 166 13.41 -12.65 -13.77
CA GLN A 166 12.87 -12.80 -15.12
C GLN A 166 11.65 -11.89 -15.42
N PRO A 167 10.62 -11.79 -14.54
CA PRO A 167 9.47 -10.92 -14.80
C PRO A 167 9.84 -9.43 -14.85
N ILE A 168 10.70 -8.96 -13.93
CA ILE A 168 11.08 -7.55 -13.90
C ILE A 168 11.93 -7.19 -15.12
N LEU A 169 12.85 -8.05 -15.56
CA LEU A 169 13.64 -7.82 -16.77
C LEU A 169 12.75 -7.68 -18.02
N ALA A 170 11.74 -8.53 -18.17
CA ALA A 170 10.80 -8.47 -19.28
C ALA A 170 9.91 -7.21 -19.25
N MET A 171 9.53 -6.76 -18.06
CA MET A 171 8.53 -5.70 -17.90
C MET A 171 9.11 -4.31 -17.65
N TYR A 172 10.39 -4.18 -17.27
CA TYR A 172 11.01 -2.92 -16.85
C TYR A 172 10.84 -1.79 -17.88
N GLY A 173 11.03 -2.09 -19.17
CA GLY A 173 10.85 -1.10 -20.24
C GLY A 173 9.42 -0.57 -20.36
N ARG A 174 8.41 -1.39 -20.01
CA ARG A 174 6.99 -0.97 -20.01
C ARG A 174 6.65 -0.19 -18.75
N ILE A 175 7.20 -0.60 -17.60
CA ILE A 175 7.07 0.12 -16.33
C ILE A 175 7.62 1.55 -16.49
N ARG A 176 8.83 1.70 -17.02
CA ARG A 176 9.49 3.00 -17.17
C ARG A 176 8.86 3.94 -18.19
N LYS A 177 7.92 3.48 -19.02
CA LYS A 177 7.09 4.35 -19.88
C LYS A 177 5.97 5.06 -19.11
N CYS A 178 5.69 4.65 -17.87
CA CYS A 178 4.70 5.28 -17.00
C CYS A 178 5.45 6.11 -15.95
N SER A 179 5.48 7.44 -16.12
CA SER A 179 6.23 8.35 -15.25
C SER A 179 5.70 8.41 -13.81
N ASN A 180 4.45 7.99 -13.60
CA ASN A 180 3.79 7.93 -12.30
C ASN A 180 3.99 6.60 -11.56
N ILE A 181 4.63 5.60 -12.18
CA ILE A 181 5.04 4.37 -11.48
C ILE A 181 6.39 4.59 -10.79
N VAL A 182 6.39 4.40 -9.48
CA VAL A 182 7.55 4.43 -8.58
C VAL A 182 8.07 3.03 -8.33
#